data_AF-A0A167M0G0-F1
#
_entry.id   AF-A0A167M0G0-F1
#
_cell.length_a   1.000
_cell.length_b   1.000
_cell.length_c   1.000
_cell.angle_alpha   90.00
_cell.angle_beta   90.00
_cell.angle_gamma   90.00
#
_symmetry.space_group_name_H-M   'P 1'
#
loop_
_entity.id
_entity.type
_entity.pdbx_description
1 polymer ?
#
loop_
_entity_poly.entity_id
_entity_poly.type
_entity_poly.pdbx_seq_one_letter_code
_entity_poly.pdbx_strand_id
1 'polypeptide(L)'
;MSGTLLEESGASIKSLTDPPKIELREPCKDILNLISKSSASATCIKSQIRSFIGTNNSLDESEYADYYFAESTLHHFLQMMTSPRNPILFPMKERTAAPITTIYLLHAMFLSCNDLVSFHWIERTADITGAAKWDGICFSIKDKRLTPVLIEFSGGIHFNSTTEKEQRDESKMIRNMVKLLEYAKYVKKHKSPVPQFYCRFFNNQIFFEAIFLVDEETRLVKRTFCKIPCPVTPRELKIFAENIPAMLKWKQAIINYVIKSQK
;
A
#
# COMPACT_ATOMS: atom_id res chain seq x y z
N MET A 1 5.43 25.81 -10.12
CA MET A 1 5.98 25.50 -11.46
C MET A 1 5.39 24.16 -11.92
N SER A 2 5.07 24.03 -13.21
CA SER A 2 4.49 22.81 -13.79
C SER A 2 5.61 21.78 -14.01
N GLY A 3 5.77 20.82 -13.10
CA GLY A 3 6.72 19.72 -13.28
C GLY A 3 6.24 18.75 -14.36
N THR A 4 7.06 18.49 -15.36
CA THR A 4 6.76 17.53 -16.42
C THR A 4 6.97 16.10 -15.88
N LEU A 5 5.90 15.30 -15.84
CA LEU A 5 5.97 13.86 -15.57
C LEU A 5 6.65 13.19 -16.77
N LEU A 6 7.82 12.61 -16.54
CA LEU A 6 8.52 11.81 -17.55
C LEU A 6 8.20 10.32 -17.30
N GLU A 7 7.67 9.64 -18.31
CA GLU A 7 7.72 8.17 -18.38
C GLU A 7 9.15 7.72 -18.77
N GLU A 8 9.55 6.56 -18.25
CA GLU A 8 10.94 6.12 -18.10
C GLU A 8 11.86 6.37 -19.31
N SER A 9 12.92 7.18 -19.11
CA SER A 9 14.09 7.17 -19.98
C SER A 9 15.38 7.28 -19.15
N GLY A 10 16.05 6.13 -18.92
CA GLY A 10 17.41 6.05 -18.37
C GLY A 10 17.60 5.00 -17.27
N ALA A 11 18.56 4.09 -17.46
CA ALA A 11 18.92 3.05 -16.48
C ALA A 11 19.33 3.61 -15.10
N SER A 12 19.85 4.84 -15.03
CA SER A 12 20.23 5.48 -13.75
C SER A 12 19.01 5.90 -12.91
N ILE A 13 17.94 6.41 -13.52
CA ILE A 13 16.72 6.83 -12.81
C ILE A 13 16.01 5.62 -12.21
N LYS A 14 16.01 4.49 -12.92
CA LYS A 14 15.45 3.23 -12.43
C LYS A 14 16.16 2.78 -11.15
N SER A 15 17.50 2.75 -11.15
CA SER A 15 18.28 2.38 -9.97
C SER A 15 18.05 3.27 -8.74
N LEU A 16 17.70 4.55 -8.95
CA LEU A 16 17.43 5.52 -7.88
C LEU A 16 16.03 5.37 -7.26
N THR A 17 15.08 4.83 -8.03
CA THR A 17 13.66 4.77 -7.66
C THR A 17 13.14 3.35 -7.45
N ASP A 18 14.02 2.35 -7.62
CA ASP A 18 13.70 0.95 -7.39
C ASP A 18 13.35 0.68 -5.91
N PRO A 19 12.40 -0.23 -5.64
CA PRO A 19 12.12 -0.67 -4.29
C PRO A 19 13.36 -1.28 -3.64
N PRO A 20 13.46 -1.23 -2.30
CA PRO A 20 14.49 -1.97 -1.59
C PRO A 20 14.39 -3.47 -1.89
N LYS A 21 15.54 -4.15 -1.88
CA LYS A 21 15.56 -5.61 -1.78
C LYS A 21 15.04 -5.99 -0.40
N ILE A 22 14.13 -6.95 -0.36
CA ILE A 22 13.67 -7.59 0.87
C ILE A 22 13.87 -9.08 0.72
N GLU A 23 14.15 -9.75 1.83
CA GLU A 23 14.13 -11.19 1.93
C GLU A 23 12.97 -11.58 2.85
N LEU A 24 12.08 -12.43 2.35
CA LEU A 24 10.98 -12.95 3.15
C LEU A 24 11.51 -14.02 4.10
N ARG A 25 10.92 -14.09 5.29
CA ARG A 25 11.15 -15.16 6.25
C ARG A 25 10.55 -16.46 5.73
N GLU A 26 11.11 -17.59 6.15
CA GLU A 26 10.68 -18.92 5.70
C GLU A 26 9.18 -19.16 5.93
N PRO A 27 8.57 -18.84 7.09
CA PRO A 27 7.13 -19.02 7.27
C PRO A 27 6.28 -18.25 6.26
N CYS A 28 6.72 -17.05 5.85
CA CYS A 28 6.07 -16.27 4.81
C CYS A 28 6.21 -16.95 3.44
N LYS A 29 7.42 -17.40 3.08
CA LYS A 29 7.63 -18.16 1.82
C LYS A 29 6.77 -19.42 1.77
N ASP A 30 6.70 -20.14 2.88
CA ASP A 30 5.97 -21.40 3.01
C ASP A 30 4.46 -21.21 2.85
N ILE A 31 3.86 -20.23 3.51
CA ILE A 31 2.43 -19.96 3.34
C ILE A 31 2.12 -19.51 1.90
N LEU A 32 2.96 -18.68 1.27
CA LEU A 32 2.76 -18.27 -0.12
C LEU A 32 2.87 -19.45 -1.09
N ASN A 33 3.83 -20.36 -0.86
CA ASN A 33 4.01 -21.58 -1.64
C ASN A 33 2.87 -22.59 -1.43
N LEU A 34 2.33 -22.66 -0.21
CA LEU A 34 1.14 -23.45 0.11
C LEU A 34 -0.03 -22.99 -0.76
N ILE A 35 -0.31 -21.67 -0.76
CA ILE A 35 -1.40 -21.07 -1.54
C ILE A 35 -1.24 -21.28 -3.04
N SER A 36 -0.02 -21.11 -3.57
CA SER A 36 0.23 -21.28 -5.01
C SER A 36 -0.09 -22.71 -5.46
N LYS A 37 0.26 -23.72 -4.65
CA LYS A 37 0.03 -25.14 -4.90
C LYS A 37 -1.35 -25.66 -4.53
N SER A 38 -2.13 -24.90 -3.75
CA SER A 38 -3.49 -25.30 -3.36
C SER A 38 -4.41 -25.55 -4.55
N SER A 39 -5.45 -26.36 -4.36
CA SER A 39 -6.54 -26.44 -5.34
C SER A 39 -7.30 -25.11 -5.46
N ALA A 40 -8.03 -24.90 -6.56
CA ALA A 40 -8.87 -23.70 -6.75
C ALA A 40 -10.19 -23.76 -5.94
N SER A 41 -10.12 -24.19 -4.68
CA SER A 41 -11.26 -24.30 -3.77
C SER A 41 -11.02 -23.45 -2.53
N ALA A 42 -11.92 -22.50 -2.26
CA ALA A 42 -11.84 -21.62 -1.10
C ALA A 42 -11.83 -22.41 0.21
N THR A 43 -12.68 -23.44 0.32
CA THR A 43 -12.74 -24.29 1.51
C THR A 43 -11.45 -25.08 1.74
N CYS A 44 -10.84 -25.60 0.67
CA CYS A 44 -9.56 -26.31 0.74
C CYS A 44 -8.42 -25.38 1.15
N ILE A 45 -8.32 -24.20 0.52
CA ILE A 45 -7.33 -23.19 0.90
C ILE A 45 -7.51 -22.81 2.38
N LYS A 46 -8.76 -22.69 2.85
CA LYS A 46 -9.06 -22.27 4.23
C LYS A 46 -8.61 -23.29 5.26
N SER A 47 -8.83 -24.58 5.00
CA SER A 47 -8.36 -25.64 5.90
C SER A 47 -6.83 -25.70 5.91
N GLN A 48 -6.18 -25.54 4.75
CA GLN A 48 -4.73 -25.51 4.64
C GLN A 48 -4.11 -24.34 5.42
N ILE A 49 -4.63 -23.12 5.24
CA ILE A 49 -4.18 -21.95 6.01
C ILE A 49 -4.35 -22.19 7.51
N ARG A 50 -5.53 -22.66 7.96
CA ARG A 50 -5.78 -22.92 9.39
C ARG A 50 -4.82 -23.94 9.99
N SER A 51 -4.53 -25.01 9.26
CA SER A 51 -3.54 -26.00 9.68
C SER A 51 -2.15 -25.38 9.80
N PHE A 52 -1.75 -24.56 8.84
CA PHE A 52 -0.44 -23.90 8.82
C PHE A 52 -0.29 -22.88 9.95
N ILE A 53 -1.35 -22.14 10.28
CA ILE A 53 -1.37 -21.22 11.43
C ILE A 53 -1.15 -22.00 12.72
N GLY A 54 -1.87 -23.11 12.90
CA GLY A 54 -1.74 -23.98 14.07
C GLY A 54 -0.31 -24.41 14.37
N THR A 55 0.51 -24.65 13.34
CA THR A 55 1.91 -25.05 13.48
C THR A 55 2.87 -23.89 13.76
N ASN A 56 2.46 -22.65 13.51
CA ASN A 56 3.30 -21.44 13.60
C ASN A 56 2.84 -20.46 14.70
N ASN A 57 1.92 -20.87 15.57
CA ASN A 57 1.33 -20.01 16.61
C ASN A 57 2.30 -19.48 17.68
N SER A 58 3.52 -20.00 17.76
CA SER A 58 4.53 -19.60 18.74
C SER A 58 5.56 -18.59 18.21
N LEU A 59 5.44 -18.16 16.95
CA LEU A 59 6.36 -17.19 16.36
C LEU A 59 6.16 -15.80 16.95
N ASP A 60 7.24 -15.01 17.03
CA ASP A 60 7.14 -13.60 17.44
C ASP A 60 6.55 -12.75 16.31
N GLU A 61 5.49 -11.99 16.61
CA GLU A 61 4.78 -11.19 15.61
C GLU A 61 5.62 -10.07 14.98
N SER A 62 6.57 -9.53 15.74
CA SER A 62 7.44 -8.45 15.27
C SER A 62 8.56 -9.00 14.37
N GLU A 63 9.14 -10.14 14.73
CA GLU A 63 10.20 -10.81 13.96
C GLU A 63 9.67 -11.38 12.64
N TYR A 64 8.49 -11.99 12.65
CA TYR A 64 7.85 -12.66 11.51
C TYR A 64 6.71 -11.83 10.89
N ALA A 65 6.84 -10.51 10.94
CA ALA A 65 5.83 -9.56 10.49
C ALA A 65 5.34 -9.77 9.04
N ASP A 66 6.19 -10.26 8.14
CA ASP A 66 5.83 -10.57 6.76
C ASP A 66 4.91 -11.79 6.66
N TYR A 67 5.16 -12.81 7.48
CA TYR A 67 4.28 -13.97 7.64
C TYR A 67 2.92 -13.55 8.20
N TYR A 68 2.88 -12.79 9.30
CA TYR A 68 1.61 -12.35 9.90
C TYR A 68 0.81 -11.43 8.97
N PHE A 69 1.48 -10.58 8.18
CA PHE A 69 0.82 -9.83 7.12
C PHE A 69 0.20 -10.75 6.07
N ALA A 70 0.94 -11.74 5.57
CA ALA A 70 0.42 -12.69 4.59
C ALA A 70 -0.75 -13.50 5.17
N GLU A 71 -0.58 -14.07 6.35
CA GLU A 71 -1.60 -14.86 7.05
C GLU A 71 -2.90 -14.09 7.22
N SER A 72 -2.84 -12.93 7.88
CA SER A 72 -4.02 -12.13 8.22
C SER A 72 -4.80 -11.72 6.98
N THR A 73 -4.11 -11.26 5.93
CA THR A 73 -4.74 -10.75 4.71
C THR A 73 -5.29 -11.87 3.84
N LEU A 74 -4.57 -12.98 3.68
CA LEU A 74 -5.06 -14.15 2.97
C LEU A 74 -6.29 -14.74 3.68
N HIS A 75 -6.25 -14.83 5.00
CA HIS A 75 -7.38 -15.31 5.79
C HIS A 75 -8.60 -14.40 5.67
N HIS A 76 -8.42 -13.08 5.77
CA HIS A 76 -9.48 -12.07 5.65
C HIS A 76 -10.26 -12.18 4.33
N PHE A 77 -9.55 -12.17 3.20
CA PHE A 77 -10.22 -12.30 1.90
C PHE A 77 -10.90 -13.65 1.73
N LEU A 78 -10.32 -14.71 2.27
CA LEU A 78 -10.91 -16.05 2.21
C LEU A 78 -12.18 -16.18 3.08
N GLN A 79 -12.23 -15.48 4.21
CA GLN A 79 -13.46 -15.36 5.00
C GLN A 79 -14.55 -14.67 4.18
N MET A 80 -14.23 -13.61 3.45
CA MET A 80 -15.20 -12.94 2.58
C MET A 80 -15.67 -13.86 1.43
N MET A 81 -14.77 -14.63 0.81
CA MET A 81 -15.13 -15.60 -0.24
C MET A 81 -16.03 -16.74 0.25
N THR A 82 -15.85 -17.16 1.51
CA THR A 82 -16.64 -18.23 2.14
C THR A 82 -17.86 -17.72 2.88
N SER A 83 -18.09 -16.41 2.89
CA SER A 83 -19.31 -15.78 3.42
C SER A 83 -20.52 -16.14 2.55
N PRO A 84 -21.72 -16.38 3.14
CA PRO A 84 -22.96 -16.52 2.37
C PRO A 84 -23.24 -15.33 1.45
N ARG A 85 -22.74 -14.14 1.81
CA ARG A 85 -22.82 -12.93 1.00
C ARG A 85 -21.49 -12.20 1.03
N ASN A 86 -20.68 -12.39 -0.01
CA ASN A 86 -19.39 -11.72 -0.14
C ASN A 86 -19.61 -10.20 -0.40
N PRO A 87 -19.24 -9.29 0.53
CA PRO A 87 -19.55 -7.87 0.40
C PRO A 87 -18.87 -7.22 -0.80
N ILE A 88 -17.66 -7.66 -1.17
CA ILE A 88 -16.88 -7.06 -2.26
C ILE A 88 -17.38 -7.44 -3.67
N LEU A 89 -18.40 -8.31 -3.78
CA LEU A 89 -19.11 -8.58 -5.04
C LEU A 89 -20.23 -7.57 -5.34
N PHE A 90 -20.59 -6.71 -4.40
CA PHE A 90 -21.70 -5.77 -4.56
C PHE A 90 -21.20 -4.34 -4.69
N PRO A 91 -21.95 -3.46 -5.38
CA PRO A 91 -21.62 -2.05 -5.43
C PRO A 91 -21.53 -1.45 -4.02
N MET A 92 -20.42 -0.80 -3.72
CA MET A 92 -20.17 -0.14 -2.44
C MET A 92 -19.53 1.22 -2.67
N LYS A 93 -19.99 2.22 -1.90
CA LYS A 93 -19.34 3.53 -1.87
C LYS A 93 -17.94 3.42 -1.25
N GLU A 94 -17.10 4.41 -1.56
CA GLU A 94 -15.69 4.51 -1.18
C GLU A 94 -15.47 4.24 0.32
N ARG A 95 -16.18 4.97 1.20
CA ARG A 95 -16.06 4.84 2.67
C ARG A 95 -16.61 3.54 3.25
N THR A 96 -17.49 2.85 2.54
CA THR A 96 -18.04 1.56 2.97
C THR A 96 -17.10 0.42 2.57
N ALA A 97 -16.45 0.52 1.42
CA ALA A 97 -15.47 -0.46 0.97
C ALA A 97 -14.16 -0.37 1.77
N ALA A 98 -13.72 0.85 2.12
CA ALA A 98 -12.40 1.08 2.70
C ALA A 98 -12.06 0.26 3.98
N PRO A 99 -12.96 0.13 4.98
CA PRO A 99 -12.67 -0.64 6.20
C PRO A 99 -12.36 -2.13 5.95
N ILE A 100 -12.99 -2.73 4.92
CA ILE A 100 -12.85 -4.15 4.60
C ILE A 100 -11.83 -4.42 3.48
N THR A 101 -11.24 -3.37 2.90
CA THR A 101 -10.20 -3.46 1.86
C THR A 101 -8.93 -2.74 2.31
N THR A 102 -8.76 -1.48 1.93
CA THR A 102 -7.52 -0.72 2.03
C THR A 102 -7.10 -0.45 3.48
N ILE A 103 -8.05 -0.10 4.36
CA ILE A 103 -7.74 0.18 5.77
C ILE A 103 -7.26 -1.10 6.46
N TYR A 104 -7.97 -2.22 6.27
CA TYR A 104 -7.57 -3.51 6.82
C TYR A 104 -6.15 -3.89 6.34
N LEU A 105 -5.91 -3.81 5.03
CA LEU A 105 -4.64 -4.18 4.42
C LEU A 105 -3.48 -3.34 4.96
N LEU A 106 -3.64 -2.01 5.00
CA LEU A 106 -2.59 -1.10 5.48
C LEU A 106 -2.35 -1.24 6.98
N HIS A 107 -3.39 -1.46 7.78
CA HIS A 107 -3.21 -1.78 9.20
C HIS A 107 -2.43 -3.07 9.42
N ALA A 108 -2.82 -4.16 8.77
CA ALA A 108 -2.09 -5.43 8.87
C ALA A 108 -0.63 -5.29 8.41
N MET A 109 -0.41 -4.53 7.32
CA MET A 109 0.92 -4.32 6.75
C MET A 109 1.85 -3.56 7.70
N PHE A 110 1.36 -2.53 8.39
CA PHE A 110 2.19 -1.63 9.21
C PHE A 110 2.13 -1.88 10.71
N LEU A 111 1.39 -2.88 11.18
CA LEU A 111 1.22 -3.16 12.60
C LEU A 111 2.56 -3.34 13.33
N SER A 112 3.49 -4.09 12.73
CA SER A 112 4.83 -4.36 13.27
C SER A 112 5.80 -3.17 13.26
N CYS A 113 5.38 -2.03 12.73
CA CYS A 113 6.16 -0.79 12.72
C CYS A 113 5.32 0.41 13.17
N ASN A 114 4.32 0.15 14.02
CA ASN A 114 3.41 1.16 14.56
C ASN A 114 4.05 2.06 15.63
N ASP A 115 5.31 1.80 16.00
CA ASP A 115 6.18 2.64 16.82
C ASP A 115 6.91 3.69 15.95
N LEU A 116 7.06 3.44 14.65
CA LEU A 116 7.68 4.34 13.68
C LEU A 116 6.66 5.23 12.98
N VAL A 117 5.51 4.67 12.61
CA VAL A 117 4.47 5.35 11.84
C VAL A 117 3.07 5.14 12.39
N SER A 118 2.19 6.10 12.16
CA SER A 118 0.79 6.04 12.58
C SER A 118 -0.15 6.42 11.44
N PHE A 119 -1.20 5.63 11.26
CA PHE A 119 -2.27 5.91 10.30
C PHE A 119 -3.43 6.65 10.95
N HIS A 120 -3.92 7.68 10.29
CA HIS A 120 -5.15 8.38 10.64
C HIS A 120 -6.09 8.35 9.45
N TRP A 121 -7.36 8.03 9.71
CA TRP A 121 -8.35 7.77 8.67
C TRP A 121 -9.47 8.80 8.65
N ILE A 122 -10.01 8.96 7.45
CA ILE A 122 -11.20 9.70 7.04
C ILE A 122 -11.06 11.21 7.24
N GLU A 123 -11.12 11.94 6.12
CA GLU A 123 -11.11 13.41 6.06
C GLU A 123 -10.00 14.09 6.89
N ARG A 124 -8.78 13.55 6.80
CA ARG A 124 -7.62 14.06 7.52
C ARG A 124 -6.91 15.13 6.71
N THR A 125 -6.43 16.16 7.39
CA THR A 125 -5.53 17.15 6.80
C THR A 125 -4.10 16.74 7.09
N ALA A 126 -3.22 16.78 6.09
CA ALA A 126 -1.79 16.82 6.34
C ALA A 126 -1.37 18.30 6.42
N ASP A 127 -0.68 18.69 7.50
CA ASP A 127 -0.34 20.09 7.82
C ASP A 127 0.18 20.87 6.60
N ILE A 128 1.03 20.24 5.79
CA ILE A 128 1.71 20.86 4.64
C ILE A 128 0.80 20.98 3.41
N THR A 129 -0.24 20.14 3.31
CA THR A 129 -1.18 20.16 2.16
C THR A 129 -2.28 21.21 2.29
N GLY A 130 -2.27 22.01 3.37
CA GLY A 130 -3.27 23.05 3.63
C GLY A 130 -4.64 22.47 3.91
N ALA A 131 -5.70 23.09 3.36
CA ALA A 131 -7.09 22.66 3.54
C ALA A 131 -7.47 21.37 2.78
N ALA A 132 -6.52 20.73 2.09
CA ALA A 132 -6.78 19.47 1.40
C ALA A 132 -7.06 18.36 2.42
N LYS A 133 -8.25 17.76 2.33
CA LYS A 133 -8.64 16.57 3.08
C LYS A 133 -8.29 15.32 2.29
N TRP A 134 -7.76 14.33 3.00
CA TRP A 134 -7.39 13.01 2.53
C TRP A 134 -8.24 11.96 3.22
N ASP A 135 -8.52 10.86 2.53
CA ASP A 135 -9.23 9.74 3.14
C ASP A 135 -8.38 8.98 4.16
N GLY A 136 -7.06 9.10 4.06
CA GLY A 136 -6.17 8.69 5.13
C GLY A 136 -4.78 9.30 4.97
N ILE A 137 -4.05 9.35 6.06
CA ILE A 137 -2.64 9.76 6.08
C ILE A 137 -1.84 8.82 6.98
N CYS A 138 -0.59 8.59 6.61
CA CYS A 138 0.43 7.97 7.46
C CYS A 138 1.47 9.04 7.80
N PHE A 139 1.76 9.24 9.07
CA PHE A 139 2.81 10.16 9.53
C PHE A 139 3.85 9.44 10.39
N SER A 140 5.07 10.01 10.45
CA SER A 140 6.13 9.57 11.35
C SER A 140 5.79 9.95 12.79
N ILE A 141 5.85 9.00 13.73
CA ILE A 141 5.49 9.26 15.13
C ILE A 141 6.42 10.28 15.78
N LYS A 142 7.72 10.20 15.49
CA LYS A 142 8.70 11.15 16.01
C LYS A 142 8.60 12.54 15.37
N ASP A 143 8.18 12.62 14.12
CA ASP A 143 8.01 13.87 13.39
C ASP A 143 6.67 13.87 12.67
N LYS A 144 5.62 14.32 13.37
CA LYS A 144 4.25 14.33 12.85
C LYS A 144 4.07 15.17 11.58
N ARG A 145 5.03 16.02 11.22
CA ARG A 145 5.03 16.80 9.98
C ARG A 145 5.53 16.00 8.77
N LEU A 146 6.24 14.90 9.00
CA LEU A 146 6.63 13.98 7.94
C LEU A 146 5.47 13.02 7.67
N THR A 147 4.80 13.23 6.54
CA THR A 147 3.66 12.43 6.07
C THR A 147 4.09 11.51 4.92
N PRO A 148 4.78 10.37 5.17
CA PRO A 148 5.34 9.53 4.12
C PRO A 148 4.29 8.93 3.19
N VAL A 149 3.03 8.74 3.64
CA VAL A 149 1.97 8.14 2.82
C VAL A 149 0.69 8.97 2.88
N LEU A 150 0.10 9.19 1.71
CA LEU A 150 -1.26 9.70 1.55
C LEU A 150 -2.16 8.59 1.01
N ILE A 151 -3.42 8.56 1.46
CA ILE A 151 -4.40 7.56 1.06
C ILE A 151 -5.65 8.25 0.50
N GLU A 152 -6.12 7.77 -0.65
CA GLU A 152 -7.34 8.22 -1.32
C GLU A 152 -8.24 7.04 -1.71
N PHE A 153 -9.54 7.14 -1.46
CA PHE A 153 -10.53 6.19 -1.92
C PHE A 153 -11.26 6.77 -3.14
N SER A 154 -10.57 6.80 -4.28
CA SER A 154 -10.97 7.50 -5.51
C SER A 154 -12.18 6.88 -6.26
N GLY A 155 -12.61 5.68 -5.88
CA GLY A 155 -13.80 5.05 -6.43
C GLY A 155 -14.11 3.76 -5.70
N GLY A 156 -15.34 3.61 -5.22
CA GLY A 156 -15.78 2.43 -4.51
C GLY A 156 -15.77 1.18 -5.38
N ILE A 157 -16.49 0.15 -4.95
CA ILE A 157 -16.66 -1.07 -5.76
C ILE A 157 -17.85 -0.83 -6.69
N HIS A 158 -17.64 -0.94 -8.00
CA HIS A 158 -18.69 -0.75 -9.02
C HIS A 158 -19.53 0.53 -8.83
N PHE A 159 -18.93 1.59 -8.28
CA PHE A 159 -19.61 2.83 -7.93
C PHE A 159 -18.73 4.02 -8.28
N ASN A 160 -19.22 4.90 -9.16
CA ASN A 160 -18.48 6.05 -9.69
C ASN A 160 -17.09 5.69 -10.28
N SER A 161 -16.99 4.52 -10.91
CA SER A 161 -15.74 4.01 -11.49
C SER A 161 -15.58 4.42 -12.96
N THR A 162 -15.58 5.72 -13.25
CA THR A 162 -15.33 6.22 -14.62
C THR A 162 -13.88 6.68 -14.79
N THR A 163 -13.36 6.57 -16.01
CA THR A 163 -12.00 6.98 -16.35
C THR A 163 -11.77 8.46 -16.05
N GLU A 164 -12.76 9.31 -16.28
CA GLU A 164 -12.67 10.75 -16.04
C GLU A 164 -12.56 11.06 -14.54
N LYS A 165 -13.25 10.30 -13.69
CA LYS A 165 -13.13 10.45 -12.23
C LYS A 165 -11.77 9.99 -11.74
N GLU A 166 -11.29 8.84 -12.23
CA GLU A 166 -9.95 8.34 -11.88
C GLU A 166 -8.86 9.36 -12.24
N GLN A 167 -8.87 9.89 -13.47
CA GLN A 167 -7.90 10.88 -13.93
C GLN A 167 -7.96 12.19 -13.13
N ARG A 168 -9.18 12.66 -12.80
CA ARG A 168 -9.39 13.88 -12.03
C ARG A 168 -8.86 13.75 -10.60
N ASP A 169 -9.21 12.64 -9.94
CA ASP A 169 -8.80 12.37 -8.56
C ASP A 169 -7.27 12.18 -8.51
N GLU A 170 -6.70 11.43 -9.45
CA GLU A 170 -5.24 11.24 -9.56
C GLU A 170 -4.51 12.58 -9.81
N SER A 171 -5.00 13.42 -10.73
CA SER A 171 -4.41 14.74 -10.99
C SER A 171 -4.44 15.64 -9.75
N LYS A 172 -5.53 15.58 -8.97
CA LYS A 172 -5.65 16.32 -7.70
C LYS A 172 -4.65 15.80 -6.67
N MET A 173 -4.48 14.49 -6.56
CA MET A 173 -3.52 13.86 -5.66
C MET A 173 -2.08 14.25 -6.00
N ILE A 174 -1.67 14.11 -7.26
CA ILE A 174 -0.32 14.44 -7.74
C ILE A 174 0.04 15.90 -7.40
N ARG A 175 -0.86 16.85 -7.67
CA ARG A 175 -0.62 18.28 -7.38
C ARG A 175 -0.32 18.54 -5.90
N ASN A 176 -0.99 17.85 -4.98
CA ASN A 176 -0.72 18.03 -3.55
C ASN A 176 0.54 17.28 -3.09
N MET A 177 0.88 16.15 -3.70
CA MET A 177 2.12 15.41 -3.43
C MET A 177 3.36 16.21 -3.83
N VAL A 178 3.30 16.96 -4.93
CA VAL A 178 4.39 17.85 -5.34
C VAL A 178 4.72 18.87 -4.24
N LYS A 179 3.71 19.42 -3.56
CA LYS A 179 3.92 20.34 -2.42
C LYS A 179 4.66 19.67 -1.26
N LEU A 180 4.35 18.40 -0.97
CA LEU A 180 5.04 17.62 0.07
C LEU A 180 6.49 17.32 -0.31
N LEU A 181 6.75 17.01 -1.58
CA LEU A 181 8.10 16.80 -2.10
C LEU A 181 8.95 18.07 -2.00
N GLU A 182 8.39 19.22 -2.38
CA GLU A 182 9.05 20.53 -2.24
C GLU A 182 9.36 20.83 -0.78
N TYR A 183 8.41 20.59 0.14
CA TYR A 183 8.64 20.78 1.57
C TYR A 183 9.76 19.87 2.10
N ALA A 184 9.71 18.57 1.79
CA ALA A 184 10.71 17.61 2.25
C ALA A 184 12.13 17.95 1.72
N LYS A 185 12.22 18.42 0.47
CA LYS A 185 13.49 18.85 -0.11
C LYS A 185 14.01 20.15 0.51
N TYR A 186 13.22 21.22 0.51
CA TYR A 186 13.73 22.55 0.87
C TYR A 186 13.71 22.82 2.37
N VAL A 187 12.74 22.29 3.11
CA VAL A 187 12.59 22.53 4.55
C VAL A 187 13.31 21.45 5.36
N LYS A 188 13.12 20.17 5.01
CA LYS A 188 13.76 19.05 5.71
C LYS A 188 15.14 18.70 5.16
N LYS A 189 15.58 19.36 4.07
CA LYS A 189 16.90 19.16 3.43
C LYS A 189 17.17 17.69 3.07
N HIS A 190 16.12 16.95 2.73
CA HIS A 190 16.27 15.56 2.27
C HIS A 190 17.06 15.53 0.96
N LYS A 191 18.02 14.60 0.87
CA LYS A 191 18.79 14.37 -0.34
C LYS A 191 17.94 13.66 -1.39
N SER A 192 18.05 14.09 -2.63
CA SER A 192 17.40 13.41 -3.76
C SER A 192 17.92 11.96 -3.91
N PRO A 193 17.07 11.00 -4.31
CA PRO A 193 15.66 11.19 -4.63
C PRO A 193 14.78 11.30 -3.37
N VAL A 194 13.87 12.28 -3.36
CA VAL A 194 12.89 12.45 -2.28
C VAL A 194 11.58 11.76 -2.68
N PRO A 195 11.09 10.78 -1.92
CA PRO A 195 9.85 10.09 -2.24
C PRO A 195 8.63 10.71 -1.53
N GLN A 196 7.48 10.65 -2.20
CA GLN A 196 6.16 10.75 -1.59
C GLN A 196 5.37 9.51 -1.99
N PHE A 197 5.10 8.63 -1.02
CA PHE A 197 4.32 7.42 -1.27
C PHE A 197 2.84 7.73 -1.18
N TYR A 198 2.05 6.93 -1.88
CA TYR A 198 0.61 7.00 -1.76
C TYR A 198 -0.05 5.66 -2.11
N CYS A 199 -1.24 5.49 -1.56
CA CYS A 199 -2.11 4.35 -1.81
C CYS A 199 -3.45 4.87 -2.30
N ARG A 200 -3.99 4.27 -3.37
CA ARG A 200 -5.35 4.60 -3.82
C ARG A 200 -6.19 3.36 -4.04
N PHE A 201 -7.48 3.48 -3.77
CA PHE A 201 -8.47 2.45 -4.05
C PHE A 201 -9.40 2.92 -5.16
N PHE A 202 -9.50 2.14 -6.24
CA PHE A 202 -10.40 2.42 -7.35
C PHE A 202 -10.94 1.12 -7.92
N ASN A 203 -12.26 0.97 -7.97
CA ASN A 203 -12.96 -0.15 -8.60
C ASN A 203 -12.43 -1.53 -8.19
N ASN A 204 -12.42 -1.80 -6.88
CA ASN A 204 -11.92 -3.05 -6.29
C ASN A 204 -10.42 -3.32 -6.51
N GLN A 205 -9.65 -2.30 -6.87
CA GLN A 205 -8.19 -2.39 -7.03
C GLN A 205 -7.48 -1.43 -6.07
N ILE A 206 -6.43 -1.94 -5.43
CA ILE A 206 -5.52 -1.17 -4.59
C ILE A 206 -4.24 -0.93 -5.38
N PHE A 207 -3.80 0.32 -5.42
CA PHE A 207 -2.59 0.75 -6.09
C PHE A 207 -1.59 1.23 -5.05
N PHE A 208 -0.38 0.70 -5.11
CA PHE A 208 0.74 1.09 -4.26
C PHE A 208 1.75 1.84 -5.10
N GLU A 209 1.90 3.14 -4.84
CA GLU A 209 2.58 4.05 -5.74
C GLU A 209 3.51 5.01 -4.98
N ALA A 210 4.37 5.69 -5.73
CA ALA A 210 5.13 6.82 -5.24
C ALA A 210 5.43 7.82 -6.36
N ILE A 211 5.68 9.06 -5.97
CA ILE A 211 6.28 10.09 -6.82
C ILE A 211 7.64 10.43 -6.22
N PHE A 212 8.67 10.43 -7.06
CA PHE A 212 10.03 10.76 -6.67
C PHE A 212 10.44 12.08 -7.30
N LEU A 213 10.99 12.99 -6.48
CA LEU A 213 11.75 14.14 -6.94
C LEU A 213 13.22 13.74 -7.05
N VAL A 214 13.71 13.50 -8.28
CA VAL A 214 15.00 12.84 -8.52
C VAL A 214 16.20 13.79 -8.62
N ASP A 215 15.99 15.08 -8.80
CA ASP A 215 17.06 16.07 -8.90
C ASP A 215 16.72 17.43 -8.26
N GLU A 216 17.71 18.33 -8.32
CA GLU A 216 17.60 19.67 -7.75
C GLU A 216 16.66 20.59 -8.54
N GLU A 217 16.22 20.22 -9.75
CA GLU A 217 15.59 21.19 -10.67
C GLU A 217 14.14 20.93 -11.05
N THR A 218 13.54 19.75 -10.83
CA THR A 218 12.07 19.45 -10.78
C THR A 218 11.66 18.10 -11.38
N ARG A 219 12.59 17.21 -11.77
CA ARG A 219 12.17 15.96 -12.43
C ARG A 219 11.39 15.07 -11.46
N LEU A 220 10.14 14.81 -11.81
CA LEU A 220 9.23 13.95 -11.09
C LEU A 220 9.09 12.61 -11.83
N VAL A 221 9.30 11.53 -11.10
CA VAL A 221 9.13 10.16 -11.61
C VAL A 221 8.02 9.49 -10.81
N LYS A 222 6.95 9.09 -11.49
CA LYS A 222 5.88 8.28 -10.89
C LYS A 222 6.25 6.79 -11.00
N ARG A 223 6.01 6.05 -9.92
CA ARG A 223 6.20 4.60 -9.83
C ARG A 223 4.95 3.94 -9.32
N THR A 224 4.48 2.92 -10.04
CA THR A 224 3.50 1.96 -9.54
C THR A 224 4.25 0.68 -9.14
N PHE A 225 4.31 0.39 -7.84
CA PHE A 225 5.03 -0.77 -7.30
C PHE A 225 4.24 -2.06 -7.49
N CYS A 226 2.95 -2.00 -7.18
CA CYS A 226 2.02 -3.08 -7.48
C CYS A 226 0.59 -2.54 -7.55
N LYS A 227 -0.20 -3.24 -8.36
CA LYS A 227 -1.64 -3.04 -8.52
C LYS A 227 -2.30 -4.37 -8.28
N ILE A 228 -3.17 -4.44 -7.28
CA ILE A 228 -3.80 -5.70 -6.88
C ILE A 228 -5.32 -5.56 -6.81
N PRO A 229 -6.09 -6.51 -7.37
CA PRO A 229 -7.51 -6.60 -7.07
C PRO A 229 -7.70 -7.16 -5.65
N CYS A 230 -8.72 -6.69 -4.93
CA CYS A 230 -9.18 -7.39 -3.74
C CYS A 230 -9.85 -8.70 -4.21
N PRO A 231 -9.31 -9.86 -3.83
CA PRO A 231 -9.70 -11.11 -4.47
C PRO A 231 -11.11 -11.55 -4.03
N VAL A 232 -11.91 -11.96 -5.02
CA VAL A 232 -13.26 -12.55 -4.83
C VAL A 232 -13.33 -14.02 -5.20
N THR A 233 -12.27 -14.56 -5.83
CA THR A 233 -12.16 -15.99 -6.17
C THR A 233 -10.86 -16.61 -5.63
N PRO A 234 -10.80 -17.95 -5.48
CA PRO A 234 -9.55 -18.66 -5.14
C PRO A 234 -8.39 -18.35 -6.09
N ARG A 235 -8.67 -18.17 -7.39
CA ARG A 235 -7.65 -17.83 -8.39
C ARG A 235 -7.08 -16.44 -8.14
N GLU A 236 -7.94 -15.47 -7.86
CA GLU A 236 -7.51 -14.12 -7.53
C GLU A 236 -6.77 -14.08 -6.19
N LEU A 237 -7.11 -14.94 -5.22
CA LEU A 237 -6.37 -15.05 -3.96
C LEU A 237 -4.91 -15.46 -4.20
N LYS A 238 -4.66 -16.37 -5.14
CA LYS A 238 -3.30 -16.76 -5.54
C LYS A 238 -2.54 -15.59 -6.15
N ILE A 239 -3.18 -14.84 -7.05
CA ILE A 239 -2.59 -13.63 -7.65
C ILE A 239 -2.28 -12.59 -6.57
N PHE A 240 -3.19 -12.41 -5.60
CA PHE A 240 -2.96 -11.55 -4.44
C PHE A 240 -1.74 -12.02 -3.64
N ALA A 241 -1.63 -13.33 -3.37
CA ALA A 241 -0.50 -13.92 -2.66
C ALA A 241 0.83 -13.68 -3.38
N GLU A 242 0.87 -13.85 -4.70
CA GLU A 242 2.04 -13.58 -5.54
C GLU A 242 2.52 -12.12 -5.47
N ASN A 243 1.63 -11.18 -5.13
CA ASN A 243 1.94 -9.75 -5.02
C ASN A 243 2.31 -9.30 -3.59
N ILE A 244 2.18 -10.16 -2.58
CA ILE A 244 2.61 -9.87 -1.19
C ILE A 244 4.07 -9.37 -1.11
N PRO A 245 5.05 -9.98 -1.81
CA PRO A 245 6.42 -9.48 -1.79
C PRO A 245 6.54 -8.04 -2.30
N ALA A 246 5.77 -7.65 -3.33
CA ALA A 246 5.80 -6.29 -3.87
C ALA A 246 5.20 -5.27 -2.89
N MET A 247 4.10 -5.62 -2.22
CA MET A 247 3.51 -4.82 -1.15
C MET A 247 4.48 -4.59 0.00
N LEU A 248 5.19 -5.64 0.44
CA LEU A 248 6.17 -5.56 1.52
C LEU A 248 7.40 -4.74 1.11
N LYS A 249 7.81 -4.77 -0.16
CA LYS A 249 8.87 -3.88 -0.68
C LYS A 249 8.46 -2.41 -0.60
N TRP A 250 7.21 -2.10 -0.95
CA TRP A 250 6.66 -0.75 -0.82
C TRP A 250 6.62 -0.29 0.64
N LYS A 251 6.13 -1.14 1.57
CA LYS A 251 6.21 -0.89 3.02
C LYS A 251 7.65 -0.59 3.46
N GLN A 252 8.60 -1.43 3.08
CA GLN A 252 9.99 -1.27 3.50
C GLN A 252 10.61 0.04 2.97
N ALA A 253 10.24 0.46 1.76
CA ALA A 253 10.66 1.74 1.20
C ALA A 253 10.21 2.93 2.07
N ILE A 254 8.96 2.89 2.54
CA ILE A 254 8.38 3.89 3.45
C ILE A 254 9.11 3.90 4.80
N ILE A 255 9.34 2.74 5.40
CA ILE A 255 10.02 2.64 6.70
C ILE A 255 11.47 3.13 6.60
N ASN A 256 12.18 2.74 5.54
CA ASN A 256 13.53 3.24 5.29
C ASN A 256 13.55 4.77 5.14
N TYR A 257 12.55 5.35 4.47
CA TYR A 257 12.43 6.80 4.34
C TYR A 257 12.19 7.48 5.69
N VAL A 258 11.26 6.97 6.49
CA VAL A 258 10.97 7.49 7.84
C VAL A 258 12.20 7.44 8.73
N ILE A 259 12.91 6.31 8.79
CA ILE A 259 14.12 6.15 9.62
C ILE A 259 15.24 7.10 9.16
N LYS A 260 15.46 7.22 7.84
CA LYS A 260 16.48 8.15 7.30
C LYS A 260 16.17 9.61 7.61
N SER A 261 14.89 9.97 7.67
CA SER A 261 14.44 11.34 7.96
C SER A 261 14.54 11.71 9.45
N GLN A 262 14.86 10.75 10.32
CA GLN A 262 15.06 10.97 11.76
C GLN A 262 16.54 11.16 12.14
N LYS A 263 17.48 10.99 11.20
CA LYS A 263 18.92 11.17 11.40
C LYS A 263 19.34 12.58 11.05
#